data_AF-A0A962P0H9-F1
#
_entry.id   AF-A0A962P0H9-F1
#
_cell.length_a   1.000
_cell.length_b   1.000
_cell.length_c   1.000
_cell.angle_alpha   90.00
_cell.angle_beta   90.00
_cell.angle_gamma   90.00
#
_symmetry.space_group_name_H-M   'P 1'
#
loop_
_entity.id
_entity.type
_entity.pdbx_description
1 polymer ?
#
loop_
_entity_poly.entity_id
_entity_poly.type
_entity_poly.pdbx_seq_one_letter_code
_entity_poly.pdbx_strand_id
1 'polypeptide(L)' 'MQKTLVKATAAAIKHFRKAKFLSQEELANKAQLDRTYISGVERGVRNITL' A
#
# COMPACT_ATOMS: atom_id res chain seq x y z
N MET A 1 -1.08 20.84 6.91
CA MET A 1 -0.53 20.68 5.54
C MET A 1 0.54 19.58 5.47
N GLN A 2 0.27 18.36 5.98
CA GLN A 2 1.28 17.30 6.18
C GLN A 2 0.89 15.91 5.59
N LYS A 3 -0.11 15.83 4.70
CA LYS A 3 -0.64 14.56 4.15
C LYS A 3 -0.05 14.15 2.79
N THR A 4 1.01 14.83 2.32
CA THR A 4 1.57 14.58 0.99
C THR A 4 2.31 13.26 0.93
N LEU A 5 3.12 12.94 1.94
CA LEU A 5 3.97 11.73 1.92
C LEU A 5 3.13 10.45 1.94
N VAL A 6 2.14 10.35 2.84
CA VAL A 6 1.25 9.18 2.91
C VAL A 6 0.53 8.94 1.58
N LYS A 7 0.05 10.01 0.94
CA LYS A 7 -0.62 9.91 -0.37
C LYS A 7 0.36 9.49 -1.48
N ALA A 8 1.56 10.05 -1.50
CA ALA A 8 2.60 9.69 -2.47
C ALA A 8 3.01 8.22 -2.32
N THR A 9 3.25 7.76 -1.09
CA THR A 9 3.60 6.36 -0.80
C THR A 9 2.45 5.42 -1.17
N ALA A 10 1.21 5.75 -0.82
CA ALA A 10 0.02 4.97 -1.18
C ALA A 10 -0.13 4.83 -2.71
N ALA A 11 0.08 5.93 -3.44
CA ALA A 11 0.03 5.93 -4.91
C ALA A 11 1.16 5.09 -5.52
N ALA A 12 2.38 5.20 -4.99
CA ALA A 12 3.53 4.43 -5.45
C ALA A 12 3.31 2.91 -5.25
N ILE A 13 2.84 2.50 -4.07
CA ILE A 13 2.55 1.09 -3.78
C ILE A 13 1.49 0.55 -4.74
N LYS A 14 0.39 1.28 -4.93
CA LYS A 14 -0.68 0.89 -5.86
C LYS A 14 -0.19 0.79 -7.29
N HIS A 15 0.67 1.72 -7.71
CA HIS A 15 1.27 1.73 -9.04
C HIS A 15 2.13 0.47 -9.27
N PHE A 16 3.11 0.21 -8.41
CA PHE A 16 4.00 -0.95 -8.57
C PHE A 16 3.28 -2.29 -8.39
N ARG A 17 2.28 -2.35 -7.50
CA ARG A 17 1.45 -3.55 -7.34
C ARG A 17 0.74 -3.91 -8.64
N LYS A 18 0.10 -2.92 -9.28
CA LYS A 18 -0.58 -3.11 -10.57
C LYS A 18 0.40 -3.41 -11.71
N ALA A 19 1.55 -2.73 -11.74
CA ALA A 19 2.59 -2.99 -12.75
C ALA A 19 3.15 -4.42 -12.68
N LYS A 20 3.09 -5.05 -11.50
CA LYS A 20 3.46 -6.46 -11.28
C LYS A 20 2.27 -7.44 -11.37
N PHE A 21 1.09 -6.97 -11.80
CA PHE A 21 -0.14 -7.77 -11.89
C PHE A 21 -0.56 -8.43 -10.57
N LEU A 22 -0.24 -7.81 -9.43
CA LEU A 22 -0.57 -8.35 -8.12
C LEU A 22 -1.92 -7.82 -7.63
N SER A 23 -2.72 -8.69 -7.05
CA SER A 23 -3.81 -8.33 -6.14
C SER A 23 -3.28 -7.77 -4.82
N GLN A 24 -4.14 -7.12 -4.05
CA GLN A 24 -3.79 -6.67 -2.70
C GLN A 24 -3.41 -7.84 -1.78
N GLU A 25 -4.06 -9.00 -1.98
CA GLU A 25 -3.80 -10.22 -1.22
C GLU A 25 -2.43 -10.82 -1.56
N GLU A 26 -2.08 -10.89 -2.84
CA GLU A 26 -0.75 -11.38 -3.25
C GLU A 26 0.37 -10.46 -2.78
N LEU A 27 0.17 -9.13 -2.82
CA LEU A 27 1.14 -8.19 -2.24
C LEU A 27 1.27 -8.40 -0.73
N ALA A 28 0.15 -8.56 -0.03
CA ALA A 28 0.13 -8.76 1.41
C ALA A 28 0.87 -10.06 1.80
N ASN A 29 0.58 -11.15 1.11
CA ASN A 29 1.26 -12.44 1.30
C ASN A 29 2.76 -12.34 1.05
N LYS A 30 3.18 -11.68 -0.04
CA LYS A 30 4.60 -11.47 -0.35
C LYS A 30 5.32 -10.58 0.67
N ALA A 31 4.61 -9.61 1.25
CA ALA A 31 5.13 -8.72 2.27
C ALA A 31 4.99 -9.26 3.70
N GLN A 32 4.38 -10.43 3.88
CA GLN A 32 4.03 -10.99 5.20
C GLN A 32 3.18 -10.02 6.04
N LEU A 33 2.26 -9.33 5.38
CA LEU A 33 1.34 -8.37 5.99
C LEU A 33 -0.10 -8.84 5.82
N ASP A 34 -0.98 -8.29 6.65
CA ASP A 34 -2.42 -8.50 6.47
C ASP A 34 -2.94 -7.74 5.24
N ARG A 35 -3.80 -8.37 4.44
CA ARG A 35 -4.43 -7.77 3.25
C ARG A 35 -5.16 -6.46 3.57
N THR A 36 -5.81 -6.37 4.74
CA THR A 36 -6.51 -5.16 5.18
C THR A 36 -5.55 -4.04 5.56
N TYR A 37 -4.33 -4.37 6.00
CA TYR A 37 -3.27 -3.38 6.20
C TYR A 37 -2.84 -2.77 4.86
N ILE A 38 -2.55 -3.61 3.86
CA ILE A 38 -2.23 -3.15 2.49
C ILE A 38 -3.36 -2.29 1.92
N SER A 39 -4.62 -2.73 2.04
CA SER A 39 -5.79 -1.94 1.63
C SER A 39 -5.90 -0.60 2.38
N GLY A 40 -5.59 -0.57 3.68
CA GLY A 40 -5.57 0.65 4.48
C GLY A 40 -4.49 1.63 4.03
N VAL A 41 -3.30 1.13 3.67
CA VAL A 41 -2.20 1.93 3.13
C VAL A 41 -2.56 2.52 1.77
N GLU A 42 -3.07 1.72 0.83
CA GLU A 42 -3.41 2.21 -0.52
C GLU A 42 -4.54 3.26 -0.52
N ARG A 43 -5.39 3.25 0.50
CA ARG A 43 -6.43 4.27 0.71
C ARG A 43 -5.93 5.49 1.48
N GLY A 44 -4.69 5.48 1.97
CA GLY A 44 -4.10 6.53 2.81
C GLY A 44 -4.71 6.62 4.21
N VAL A 45 -5.38 5.55 4.67
CA VAL A 45 -5.97 5.45 6.02
C VAL A 45 -4.93 5.00 7.04
N ARG A 46 -3.93 4.21 6.60
CA ARG A 46 -2.80 3.76 7.43
C ARG A 46 -1.49 4.36 6.90
N ASN A 47 -0.61 4.73 7.83
CA ASN A 47 0.77 5.06 7.50
C ASN A 47 1.63 3.80 7.54
N ILE A 48 2.64 3.71 6.66
CA ILE A 48 3.66 2.68 6.75
C ILE A 48 4.71 3.13 7.77
N THR A 49 5.06 2.23 8.67
CA THR A 49 6.18 2.37 9.61
C THR A 49 7.20 1.30 9.28
N LEU A 50 8.49 1.62 9.44
CA LEU A 50 9.60 0.67 9.28
C LEU A 50 9.79 -0.17 10.54
#